data_AF-A0A6P1FH56-F1
#
_entry.id   AF-A0A6P1FH56-F1
#
_cell.length_a   1.000
_cell.length_b   1.000
_cell.length_c   1.000
_cell.angle_alpha   90.00
_cell.angle_beta   90.00
_cell.angle_gamma   90.00
#
_symmetry.space_group_name_H-M   'P 1'
#
loop_
_entity.id
_entity.type
_entity.pdbx_description
1 polymer ?
#
loop_
_entity_poly.entity_id
_entity_poly.type
_entity_poly.pdbx_seq_one_letter_code
_entity_poly.pdbx_strand_id
1 'polypeptide(L)'
;MPSRSARTTGIVLAALGLVAVVLAIVLLVRPADGGGPSAGTASAGPSSEPSETAPATSAAPGSAEATGGAAAPAPTVSAAPSEAESGGGSDAPPAIVSFASTPASVDCEGDRTASVPLALSWETSGGDTARLAVGTTDASAGEPVDLASSSAAVTADCRDSETLITLAVLAPDGTTAQRTLVVPAS
;
A
#
# COMPACT_ATOMS: atom_id res chain seq x y z
N MET A 1 -33.68 8.20 35.33
CA MET A 1 -32.56 8.49 34.42
C MET A 1 -31.26 8.13 35.15
N PRO A 2 -30.64 6.95 34.88
CA PRO A 2 -29.44 6.54 35.58
C PRO A 2 -28.28 7.47 35.21
N SER A 3 -27.73 8.12 36.23
CA SER A 3 -26.68 9.14 36.15
C SER A 3 -25.47 8.63 35.36
N ARG A 4 -25.05 9.41 34.35
CA ARG A 4 -23.87 9.13 33.50
C ARG A 4 -22.60 8.81 34.29
N SER A 5 -22.46 9.29 35.54
CA SER A 5 -21.32 8.99 36.42
C SER A 5 -21.11 7.51 36.76
N ALA A 6 -22.18 6.70 36.83
CA ALA A 6 -22.04 5.29 37.21
C ALA A 6 -21.41 4.44 36.09
N ARG A 7 -21.60 4.84 34.82
CA ARG A 7 -21.02 4.13 33.67
C ARG A 7 -19.51 4.37 33.55
N THR A 8 -19.05 5.58 33.87
CA THR A 8 -17.62 5.93 33.78
C THR A 8 -16.79 5.15 34.80
N THR A 9 -17.28 5.00 36.04
CA THR A 9 -16.56 4.24 37.08
C THR A 9 -16.44 2.76 36.74
N GLY A 10 -17.48 2.16 36.14
CA GLY A 10 -17.43 0.75 35.70
C GLY A 10 -16.43 0.52 34.57
N ILE A 11 -16.34 1.45 33.61
CA ILE A 11 -15.39 1.37 32.50
C ILE A 11 -13.95 1.52 32.99
N VAL A 12 -13.70 2.44 33.92
CA VAL A 12 -12.35 2.66 34.50
C VAL A 12 -11.88 1.43 35.29
N LEU A 13 -12.76 0.79 36.05
CA LEU A 13 -12.43 -0.45 36.79
C LEU A 13 -12.17 -1.63 35.85
N ALA A 14 -12.93 -1.76 34.77
CA ALA A 14 -12.71 -2.79 33.76
C ALA A 14 -11.37 -2.58 33.01
N ALA A 15 -11.04 -1.34 32.66
CA ALA A 15 -9.77 -1.00 32.03
C ALA A 15 -8.58 -1.28 32.96
N LEU A 16 -8.66 -0.93 34.24
CA LEU A 16 -7.63 -1.23 35.24
C LEU A 16 -7.42 -2.74 35.42
N GLY A 17 -8.50 -3.52 35.44
CA GLY A 17 -8.42 -4.98 35.51
C GLY A 17 -7.71 -5.59 34.30
N LEU A 18 -8.02 -5.10 33.10
CA LEU A 18 -7.40 -5.58 31.86
C LEU A 18 -5.89 -5.26 31.83
N VAL A 19 -5.48 -4.06 32.26
CA VAL A 19 -4.06 -3.69 32.35
C VAL A 19 -3.29 -4.60 33.32
N ALA A 20 -3.88 -4.94 34.48
CA ALA A 20 -3.25 -5.85 35.44
C ALA A 20 -3.07 -7.27 34.87
N VAL A 21 -4.06 -7.77 34.12
CA VAL A 21 -3.98 -9.09 33.46
C VAL A 21 -2.90 -9.10 32.37
N VAL A 22 -2.82 -8.04 31.56
CA VAL A 22 -1.77 -7.93 30.53
C VAL A 22 -0.38 -7.89 31.16
N LEU A 23 -0.19 -7.12 32.24
CA LEU A 23 1.08 -7.10 32.98
C LEU A 23 1.44 -8.47 33.56
N ALA A 24 0.47 -9.21 34.10
CA ALA A 24 0.71 -10.57 34.60
C ALA A 24 1.12 -11.53 33.48
N ILE A 25 0.50 -11.44 32.30
CA ILE A 25 0.88 -12.25 31.13
C ILE A 25 2.29 -11.89 30.66
N VAL A 26 2.62 -10.60 30.56
CA VAL A 26 3.98 -10.16 30.15
C VAL A 26 5.03 -10.66 31.14
N LEU A 27 4.76 -10.64 32.44
CA LEU A 27 5.67 -11.17 33.46
C LEU A 27 5.77 -12.71 33.45
N LEU A 28 4.74 -13.42 33.01
CA LEU A 28 4.82 -14.88 32.79
C LEU A 28 5.56 -15.25 31.50
N VAL A 29 5.47 -14.41 30.47
CA VAL A 29 6.13 -14.61 29.16
C VAL A 29 7.59 -14.16 29.19
N ARG A 30 7.97 -13.26 30.10
CA ARG A 30 9.37 -12.91 30.36
C ARG A 30 9.92 -13.78 31.48
N PRO A 31 10.55 -14.94 31.19
CA PRO A 31 11.30 -15.66 32.20
C PRO A 31 12.34 -14.71 32.82
N ALA A 32 12.48 -14.79 34.14
CA ALA A 32 13.54 -14.11 34.85
C ALA A 32 14.89 -14.61 34.32
N ASP A 33 15.56 -13.82 33.47
CA ASP A 33 16.95 -14.01 33.09
C ASP A 33 17.85 -13.68 34.29
N GLY A 34 17.85 -14.60 35.26
CA GLY A 34 18.91 -14.75 36.23
C GLY A 34 19.78 -15.92 35.81
N GLY A 35 21.01 -15.68 35.37
CA GLY A 35 21.96 -16.78 35.19
C GLY A 35 23.18 -16.53 34.32
N GLY A 36 24.18 -15.85 34.88
CA GLY A 36 25.58 -16.30 34.81
C GLY A 36 26.41 -16.01 33.55
N PRO A 37 27.68 -15.54 33.70
CA PRO A 37 28.66 -15.55 32.62
C PRO A 37 29.32 -16.95 32.53
N SER A 38 29.34 -17.54 31.33
CA SER A 38 30.22 -18.68 31.05
C SER A 38 30.83 -18.60 29.65
N ALA A 39 32.16 -18.52 29.71
CA ALA A 39 33.24 -18.78 28.77
C ALA A 39 32.92 -19.53 27.45
N GLY A 40 33.75 -19.25 26.43
CA GLY A 40 33.99 -20.25 25.39
C GLY A 40 34.59 -19.72 24.10
N THR A 41 35.92 -19.76 24.03
CA THR A 41 36.78 -19.52 22.87
C THR A 41 36.39 -20.28 21.59
N ALA A 42 36.42 -19.63 20.44
CA ALA A 42 36.87 -20.24 19.18
C ALA A 42 37.32 -19.14 18.19
N SER A 43 38.63 -19.01 18.03
CA SER A 43 39.28 -18.26 16.95
C SER A 43 39.88 -19.28 16.00
N ALA A 44 39.40 -19.32 14.75
CA ALA A 44 40.05 -19.90 13.58
C ALA A 44 39.33 -19.42 12.31
N GLY A 45 40.07 -18.81 11.37
CA GLY A 45 39.61 -18.32 10.06
C GLY A 45 39.39 -19.44 9.02
N PRO A 46 39.41 -19.18 7.68
CA PRO A 46 40.15 -18.12 6.99
C PRO A 46 39.35 -17.29 5.96
N SER A 47 40.01 -16.21 5.55
CA SER A 47 39.73 -15.37 4.37
C SER A 47 39.72 -16.19 3.07
N SER A 48 38.78 -15.90 2.17
CA SER A 48 38.95 -16.12 0.72
C SER A 48 38.16 -15.09 -0.07
N GLU A 49 38.90 -14.52 -1.01
CA GLU A 49 38.67 -13.35 -1.86
C GLU A 49 37.67 -13.61 -3.03
N PRO A 50 37.36 -12.60 -3.87
CA PRO A 50 36.12 -12.52 -4.65
C PRO A 50 36.16 -13.31 -5.96
N SER A 51 35.00 -13.50 -6.57
CA SER A 51 34.88 -13.83 -7.99
C SER A 51 33.85 -12.90 -8.64
N GLU A 52 34.35 -11.86 -9.28
CA GLU A 52 33.73 -11.24 -10.45
C GLU A 52 33.91 -12.16 -11.66
N THR A 53 32.89 -12.27 -12.52
CA THR A 53 32.93 -12.46 -13.99
C THR A 53 31.47 -12.57 -14.45
N ALA A 54 30.80 -11.49 -14.84
CA ALA A 54 30.73 -10.86 -16.19
C ALA A 54 29.36 -11.14 -16.86
N PRO A 55 28.86 -10.21 -17.70
CA PRO A 55 27.47 -10.20 -18.16
C PRO A 55 27.25 -11.03 -19.43
N ALA A 56 26.10 -11.68 -19.52
CA ALA A 56 25.62 -12.26 -20.79
C ALA A 56 25.08 -11.14 -21.69
N THR A 57 25.70 -10.98 -22.86
CA THR A 57 25.35 -10.03 -23.91
C THR A 57 24.50 -10.73 -24.99
N SER A 58 23.63 -9.94 -25.65
CA SER A 58 23.15 -10.10 -27.03
C SER A 58 22.09 -11.16 -27.37
N ALA A 59 20.91 -10.71 -27.82
CA ALA A 59 20.58 -10.62 -29.25
C ALA A 59 19.26 -9.86 -29.50
N ALA A 60 19.23 -9.09 -30.60
CA ALA A 60 18.19 -8.16 -31.06
C ALA A 60 17.17 -8.83 -32.03
N PRO A 61 16.57 -8.12 -33.01
CA PRO A 61 15.35 -7.30 -32.96
C PRO A 61 14.19 -7.93 -33.77
N GLY A 62 12.96 -7.41 -33.60
CA GLY A 62 11.80 -7.81 -34.42
C GLY A 62 10.96 -6.62 -34.84
N SER A 63 11.23 -6.08 -36.03
CA SER A 63 10.40 -5.09 -36.72
C SER A 63 9.11 -5.71 -37.27
N ALA A 64 8.01 -4.95 -37.24
CA ALA A 64 6.96 -5.02 -38.25
C ALA A 64 6.18 -3.69 -38.30
N GLU A 65 6.58 -2.81 -39.22
CA GLU A 65 5.68 -1.84 -39.85
C GLU A 65 4.98 -2.55 -41.01
N ALA A 66 3.68 -2.31 -41.18
CA ALA A 66 3.02 -2.38 -42.47
C ALA A 66 1.83 -1.42 -42.51
N THR A 67 2.06 -0.31 -43.20
CA THR A 67 1.12 0.67 -43.71
C THR A 67 0.02 0.02 -44.56
N GLY A 68 -1.22 0.48 -44.45
CA GLY A 68 -2.25 0.18 -45.44
C GLY A 68 -3.58 0.87 -45.17
N GLY A 69 -4.01 1.74 -46.09
CA GLY A 69 -5.44 1.99 -46.32
C GLY A 69 -5.90 3.44 -46.23
N ALA A 70 -5.56 4.23 -47.25
CA ALA A 70 -6.30 5.46 -47.57
C ALA A 70 -7.68 5.12 -48.17
N ALA A 71 -8.75 5.74 -47.64
CA ALA A 71 -9.95 6.09 -48.40
C ALA A 71 -10.82 7.09 -47.60
N ALA A 72 -10.91 8.32 -48.09
CA ALA A 72 -11.95 9.28 -47.73
C ALA A 72 -13.31 8.83 -48.33
N PRO A 73 -14.43 9.26 -47.75
CA PRO A 73 -15.08 10.44 -48.33
C PRO A 73 -15.69 11.41 -47.29
N ALA A 74 -15.70 12.70 -47.63
CA ALA A 74 -16.64 13.71 -47.12
C ALA A 74 -17.99 13.54 -47.89
N PRO A 75 -19.18 14.04 -47.43
CA PRO A 75 -19.37 15.41 -46.93
C PRO A 75 -20.49 15.69 -45.89
N THR A 76 -20.35 16.86 -45.24
CA THR A 76 -21.38 17.83 -44.76
C THR A 76 -22.58 17.36 -43.94
N VAL A 77 -22.80 17.95 -42.75
CA VAL A 77 -23.89 18.93 -42.46
C VAL A 77 -23.60 19.67 -41.15
N SER A 78 -23.84 20.97 -41.19
CA SER A 78 -23.89 21.95 -40.10
C SER A 78 -24.89 21.60 -38.99
N ALA A 79 -24.42 21.55 -37.75
CA ALA A 79 -25.22 21.90 -36.57
C ALA A 79 -24.28 22.28 -35.42
N ALA A 80 -24.29 23.55 -35.02
CA ALA A 80 -23.84 23.94 -33.71
C ALA A 80 -24.88 23.48 -32.67
N PRO A 81 -24.43 23.02 -31.49
CA PRO A 81 -24.98 23.48 -30.23
C PRO A 81 -23.85 24.18 -29.46
N SER A 82 -24.03 25.45 -29.10
CA SER A 82 -24.60 25.85 -27.81
C SER A 82 -23.80 25.29 -26.63
N GLU A 83 -23.21 26.25 -25.92
CA GLU A 83 -22.60 26.15 -24.60
C GLU A 83 -23.26 25.08 -23.73
N ALA A 84 -22.46 24.12 -23.25
CA ALA A 84 -22.78 23.28 -22.11
C ALA A 84 -21.56 23.30 -21.19
N GLU A 85 -21.58 24.27 -20.29
CA GLU A 85 -21.17 24.19 -18.89
C GLU A 85 -19.98 23.27 -18.56
N SER A 86 -18.89 23.90 -18.16
CA SER A 86 -17.93 23.35 -17.20
C SER A 86 -18.67 22.90 -15.93
N GLY A 87 -19.12 21.66 -15.92
CA GLY A 87 -19.85 21.03 -14.82
C GLY A 87 -19.81 19.51 -14.93
N GLY A 88 -18.71 18.95 -15.41
CA GLY A 88 -18.54 17.51 -15.58
C GLY A 88 -18.15 16.83 -14.27
N GLY A 89 -19.09 16.72 -13.33
CA GLY A 89 -19.11 15.51 -12.51
C GLY A 89 -19.32 14.36 -13.48
N SER A 90 -18.25 13.65 -13.85
CA SER A 90 -18.36 12.55 -14.81
C SER A 90 -19.27 11.49 -14.21
N ASP A 91 -20.44 11.28 -14.82
CA ASP A 91 -21.35 10.14 -14.57
C ASP A 91 -20.73 8.79 -14.98
N ALA A 92 -19.45 8.80 -15.37
CA ALA A 92 -18.70 7.59 -15.63
C ALA A 92 -18.51 6.80 -14.32
N PRO A 93 -18.63 5.46 -14.34
CA PRO A 93 -18.40 4.66 -13.16
C PRO A 93 -16.97 4.84 -12.63
N PRO A 94 -16.75 4.73 -11.32
CA PRO A 94 -15.42 4.88 -10.74
C PRO A 94 -14.52 3.75 -11.26
N ALA A 95 -13.28 4.07 -11.58
CA ALA A 95 -12.28 3.11 -12.00
C ALA A 95 -10.88 3.49 -11.53
N ILE A 96 -10.07 2.47 -11.25
CA ILE A 96 -8.64 2.60 -10.96
C ILE A 96 -7.89 2.05 -12.17
N VAL A 97 -7.43 2.96 -13.03
CA VAL A 97 -6.72 2.65 -14.27
C VAL A 97 -5.35 2.05 -13.96
N SER A 98 -4.59 2.75 -13.13
CA SER A 98 -3.28 2.31 -12.66
C SER A 98 -3.12 2.52 -11.16
N PHE A 99 -2.39 1.62 -10.51
CA PHE A 99 -2.02 1.72 -9.11
C PHE A 99 -0.72 0.94 -8.88
N ALA A 100 0.31 1.63 -8.41
CA ALA A 100 1.66 1.09 -8.28
C ALA A 100 2.41 1.74 -7.10
N SER A 101 3.45 1.04 -6.61
CA SER A 101 4.40 1.54 -5.63
C SER A 101 5.81 1.60 -6.22
N THR A 102 6.62 2.50 -5.70
CA THR A 102 8.06 2.54 -5.90
C THR A 102 8.76 2.59 -4.54
N PRO A 103 9.60 1.59 -4.21
CA PRO A 103 9.88 0.38 -4.98
C PRO A 103 8.66 -0.58 -5.07
N ALA A 104 8.69 -1.49 -6.04
CA ALA A 104 7.66 -2.54 -6.21
C ALA A 104 7.86 -3.75 -5.27
N SER A 105 9.05 -3.85 -4.66
CA SER A 105 9.43 -4.85 -3.67
C SER A 105 10.43 -4.22 -2.71
N VAL A 106 10.44 -4.67 -1.46
CA VAL A 106 11.36 -4.20 -0.43
C VAL A 106 12.41 -5.27 -0.18
N ASP A 107 13.69 -4.86 -0.19
CA ASP A 107 14.78 -5.68 0.33
C ASP A 107 15.14 -5.16 1.71
N CYS A 108 15.03 -6.02 2.71
CA CYS A 108 15.22 -5.66 4.11
C CYS A 108 16.64 -5.92 4.60
N GLU A 109 17.55 -6.43 3.74
CA GLU A 109 18.93 -6.81 4.09
C GLU A 109 19.04 -7.68 5.36
N GLY A 110 17.98 -8.45 5.67
CA GLY A 110 17.86 -9.24 6.90
C GLY A 110 17.50 -8.45 8.17
N ASP A 111 17.39 -7.12 8.12
CA ASP A 111 16.89 -6.30 9.22
C ASP A 111 15.36 -6.28 9.28
N ARG A 112 14.83 -7.23 10.05
CA ARG A 112 13.39 -7.34 10.28
C ARG A 112 12.81 -6.21 11.13
N THR A 113 13.61 -5.32 11.74
CA THR A 113 13.09 -4.14 12.48
C THR A 113 12.90 -2.91 11.61
N ALA A 114 13.43 -2.90 10.39
CA ALA A 114 13.42 -1.73 9.53
C ALA A 114 12.01 -1.45 8.96
N SER A 115 11.80 -0.19 8.60
CA SER A 115 10.64 0.25 7.81
C SER A 115 11.14 0.98 6.57
N VAL A 116 10.60 0.63 5.41
CA VAL A 116 11.04 1.16 4.12
C VAL A 116 9.95 2.07 3.53
N PRO A 117 10.28 3.32 3.16
CA PRO A 117 9.30 4.22 2.56
C PRO A 117 8.94 3.77 1.14
N LEU A 118 7.65 3.81 0.83
CA LEU A 118 7.07 3.52 -0.47
C LEU A 118 6.38 4.77 -1.01
N ALA A 119 6.71 5.13 -2.25
CA ALA A 119 5.96 6.13 -3.00
C ALA A 119 4.87 5.44 -3.82
N LEU A 120 3.61 5.80 -3.56
CA LEU A 120 2.46 5.31 -4.30
C LEU A 120 2.11 6.28 -5.42
N SER A 121 1.62 5.72 -6.52
CA SER A 121 1.07 6.47 -7.65
C SER A 121 -0.17 5.78 -8.17
N TRP A 122 -1.16 6.57 -8.61
CA TRP A 122 -2.39 6.06 -9.16
C TRP A 122 -2.95 6.95 -10.25
N GLU A 123 -3.76 6.34 -11.11
CA GLU A 123 -4.60 7.01 -12.09
C GLU A 123 -6.02 6.47 -11.96
N THR A 124 -6.98 7.38 -11.88
CA THR A 124 -8.38 7.07 -11.59
C THR A 124 -9.31 7.85 -12.49
N SER A 125 -10.51 7.35 -12.71
CA SER A 125 -11.58 8.04 -13.43
C SER A 125 -12.91 7.87 -12.71
N GLY A 126 -13.87 8.79 -12.93
CA GLY A 126 -15.25 8.63 -12.48
C GLY A 126 -15.47 8.60 -10.96
N GLY A 127 -14.51 9.07 -10.16
CA GLY A 127 -14.62 9.12 -8.70
C GLY A 127 -14.39 10.52 -8.15
N ASP A 128 -15.02 10.80 -7.01
CA ASP A 128 -14.91 12.10 -6.30
C ASP A 128 -14.00 12.03 -5.09
N THR A 129 -13.97 10.88 -4.40
CA THR A 129 -13.16 10.69 -3.20
C THR A 129 -12.41 9.37 -3.26
N ALA A 130 -11.28 9.29 -2.56
CA ALA A 130 -10.55 8.05 -2.42
C ALA A 130 -10.18 7.77 -0.96
N ARG A 131 -10.00 6.48 -0.68
CA ARG A 131 -9.50 5.96 0.59
C ARG A 131 -8.34 5.02 0.34
N LEU A 132 -7.34 5.11 1.20
CA LEU A 132 -6.16 4.26 1.18
C LEU A 132 -6.06 3.50 2.49
N ALA A 133 -5.95 2.18 2.42
CA ALA A 133 -5.71 1.33 3.59
C ALA A 133 -4.45 0.50 3.40
N VAL A 134 -3.71 0.32 4.50
CA VAL A 134 -2.47 -0.47 4.55
C VAL A 134 -2.70 -1.67 5.46
N GLY A 135 -2.14 -2.83 5.09
CA GLY A 135 -2.28 -4.10 5.81
C GLY A 135 -3.62 -4.83 5.59
N THR A 136 -4.48 -4.34 4.70
CA THR A 136 -5.81 -4.93 4.45
C THR A 136 -6.18 -4.84 2.97
N THR A 137 -7.02 -5.78 2.53
CA THR A 137 -7.64 -5.79 1.20
C THR A 137 -8.94 -4.97 1.14
N ASP A 138 -9.36 -4.33 2.23
CA ASP A 138 -10.56 -3.49 2.31
C ASP A 138 -10.19 -2.05 2.68
N ALA A 139 -10.51 -1.10 1.80
CA ALA A 139 -10.20 0.33 2.03
C ALA A 139 -11.36 1.11 2.66
N SER A 140 -12.46 0.44 3.04
CA SER A 140 -13.63 1.09 3.64
C SER A 140 -13.28 1.83 4.94
N ALA A 141 -12.34 1.28 5.73
CA ALA A 141 -11.82 1.89 6.95
C ALA A 141 -10.52 2.69 6.75
N GLY A 142 -10.06 2.87 5.50
CA GLY A 142 -8.81 3.56 5.17
C GLY A 142 -8.85 5.08 5.36
N GLU A 143 -7.67 5.69 5.33
CA GLU A 143 -7.49 7.14 5.39
C GLU A 143 -7.96 7.79 4.09
N PRO A 144 -8.68 8.93 4.16
CA PRO A 144 -9.06 9.68 2.96
C PRO A 144 -7.81 10.24 2.29
N VAL A 145 -7.71 10.07 0.97
CA VAL A 145 -6.63 10.63 0.15
C VAL A 145 -7.20 11.51 -0.95
N ASP A 146 -6.44 12.53 -1.33
CA ASP A 146 -6.82 13.43 -2.39
C ASP A 146 -6.53 12.80 -3.76
N LEU A 147 -7.57 12.64 -4.58
CA LEU A 147 -7.46 12.10 -5.92
C LEU A 147 -6.65 13.01 -6.86
N ALA A 148 -6.66 14.34 -6.65
CA ALA A 148 -5.95 15.28 -7.49
C ALA A 148 -4.42 15.20 -7.34
N SER A 149 -3.94 14.72 -6.18
CA SER A 149 -2.53 14.56 -5.88
C SER A 149 -1.87 13.37 -6.60
N SER A 150 -2.65 12.39 -7.10
CA SER A 150 -2.22 11.18 -7.84
C SER A 150 -1.11 10.33 -7.18
N SER A 151 -0.76 10.63 -5.92
CA SER A 151 0.36 10.01 -5.21
C SER A 151 0.23 10.19 -3.69
N ALA A 152 0.82 9.26 -2.94
CA ALA A 152 0.94 9.30 -1.49
C ALA A 152 2.20 8.53 -1.04
N ALA A 153 2.63 8.76 0.20
CA ALA A 153 3.71 8.01 0.82
C ALA A 153 3.14 7.08 1.90
N VAL A 154 3.64 5.84 1.94
CA VAL A 154 3.36 4.87 3.01
C VAL A 154 4.66 4.16 3.39
N THR A 155 4.63 3.37 4.46
CA THR A 155 5.77 2.55 4.89
C THR A 155 5.42 1.08 4.81
N ALA A 156 6.39 0.27 4.38
CA ALA A 156 6.35 -1.18 4.53
C ALA A 156 7.25 -1.59 5.69
N ASP A 157 6.75 -2.48 6.54
CA ASP A 157 7.50 -3.01 7.69
C ASP A 157 8.19 -4.31 7.31
N CYS A 158 9.50 -4.39 7.53
CA CYS A 158 10.30 -5.58 7.22
C CYS A 158 9.99 -6.79 8.10
N ARG A 159 9.16 -6.61 9.15
CA ARG A 159 8.62 -7.71 9.95
C ARG A 159 7.70 -8.61 9.14
N ASP A 160 6.94 -8.01 8.24
CA ASP A 160 6.00 -8.72 7.39
C ASP A 160 6.70 -9.25 6.14
N SER A 161 6.13 -10.30 5.54
CA SER A 161 6.65 -10.83 4.25
C SER A 161 6.06 -10.09 3.05
N GLU A 162 4.98 -9.34 3.27
CA GLU A 162 4.34 -8.50 2.26
C GLU A 162 3.55 -7.38 2.96
N THR A 163 3.42 -6.25 2.27
CA THR A 163 2.53 -5.15 2.65
C THR A 163 1.39 -5.07 1.64
N LEU A 164 0.16 -5.23 2.13
CA LEU A 164 -1.05 -5.04 1.33
C LEU A 164 -1.45 -3.56 1.36
N ILE A 165 -1.67 -2.97 0.20
CA ILE A 165 -2.06 -1.57 0.09
C ILE A 165 -3.30 -1.52 -0.81
N THR A 166 -4.42 -1.05 -0.28
CA THR A 166 -5.68 -1.03 -1.00
C THR A 166 -6.15 0.40 -1.22
N LEU A 167 -6.36 0.74 -2.48
CA LEU A 167 -6.98 2.00 -2.90
C LEU A 167 -8.44 1.74 -3.26
N ALA A 168 -9.35 2.51 -2.67
CA ALA A 168 -10.74 2.59 -3.10
C ALA A 168 -11.05 3.98 -3.64
N VAL A 169 -11.82 4.02 -4.73
CA VAL A 169 -12.33 5.23 -5.36
C VAL A 169 -13.84 5.18 -5.30
N LEU A 170 -14.43 6.20 -4.68
CA LEU A 170 -15.87 6.30 -4.45
C LEU A 170 -16.44 7.39 -5.35
N ALA A 171 -17.51 7.03 -6.06
CA ALA A 171 -18.32 7.92 -6.87
C ALA A 171 -19.50 8.47 -6.03
N PRO A 172 -20.15 9.56 -6.48
CA PRO A 172 -21.14 10.27 -5.68
C PRO A 172 -22.48 9.51 -5.60
N ASP A 173 -22.70 8.59 -6.53
CA ASP A 173 -23.81 7.63 -6.56
C ASP A 173 -23.64 6.49 -5.53
N GLY A 174 -22.50 6.46 -4.83
CA GLY A 174 -22.16 5.45 -3.82
C GLY A 174 -21.51 4.21 -4.40
N THR A 175 -21.25 4.15 -5.71
CA THR A 175 -20.46 3.04 -6.29
C THR A 175 -18.99 3.18 -5.92
N THR A 176 -18.28 2.05 -5.92
CA THR A 176 -16.89 2.00 -5.48
C THR A 176 -16.09 1.06 -6.37
N ALA A 177 -14.91 1.51 -6.80
CA ALA A 177 -13.89 0.66 -7.39
C ALA A 177 -12.75 0.48 -6.38
N GLN A 178 -12.21 -0.74 -6.27
CA GLN A 178 -11.13 -1.03 -5.34
C GLN A 178 -10.05 -1.87 -6.00
N ARG A 179 -8.79 -1.60 -5.64
CA ARG A 179 -7.63 -2.34 -6.13
C ARG A 179 -6.59 -2.49 -5.02
N THR A 180 -6.12 -3.71 -4.82
CA THR A 180 -5.06 -4.02 -3.87
C THR A 180 -3.75 -4.23 -4.61
N LEU A 181 -2.72 -3.56 -4.12
CA LEU A 181 -1.32 -3.75 -4.47
C LEU A 181 -0.66 -4.59 -3.38
N VAL A 182 0.15 -5.55 -3.78
CA VAL A 182 0.95 -6.39 -2.88
C VAL A 182 2.41 -6.01 -3.07
N VAL A 183 3.06 -5.56 -2.00
CA VAL A 183 4.49 -5.23 -2.01
C VAL A 183 5.24 -6.27 -1.18
N PRO A 184 5.93 -7.23 -1.81
CA PRO A 184 6.69 -8.24 -1.08
C PRO A 184 7.90 -7.63 -0.39
N ALA A 185 8.27 -8.20 0.76
CA ALA A 185 9.46 -7.87 1.53
C ALA A 185 10.31 -9.13 1.76
N SER A 186 11.60 -9.06 1.41
CA SER A 186 12.56 -10.17 1.54
C SER A 186 13.70 -9.85 2.50
#